data_AF-A0A392V7S0-F1
#
_entry.id   AF-A0A392V7S0-F1
#
_cell.length_a   1.000
_cell.length_b   1.000
_cell.length_c   1.000
_cell.angle_alpha   90.00
_cell.angle_beta   90.00
_cell.angle_gamma   90.00
#
_symmetry.space_group_name_H-M   'P 1'
#
loop_
_entity.id
_entity.type
_entity.pdbx_description
1 polymer ?
#
loop_
_entity_poly.entity_id
_entity_poly.type
_entity_poly.pdbx_seq_one_letter_code
_entity_poly.pdbx_strand_id
1 'polypeptide(L)' 'AKVDAVSQWGTPESVAEIRNFLGLAGYYRRFIEGFSKLALLLTQFTRKDQAYV' A
#
# COMPACT_ATOMS: atom_id res chain seq x y z
N ALA A 1 -7.36 -14.69 7.62
CA ALA A 1 -6.65 -14.22 8.84
C ALA A 1 -5.66 -13.07 8.65
N LYS A 2 -5.01 -12.90 7.48
CA LYS A 2 -4.23 -11.67 7.14
C LYS A 2 -4.55 -11.18 5.72
N VAL A 3 -4.68 -12.12 4.78
CA VAL A 3 -5.17 -11.83 3.43
C VAL A 3 -6.58 -11.26 3.48
N ASP A 4 -7.50 -11.86 4.23
CA ASP A 4 -8.88 -11.34 4.36
C ASP A 4 -8.93 -9.89 4.87
N ALA A 5 -8.02 -9.52 5.78
CA ALA A 5 -7.93 -8.14 6.28
C ALA A 5 -7.47 -7.17 5.18
N VAL A 6 -6.54 -7.59 4.32
CA VAL A 6 -6.11 -6.84 3.14
C VAL A 6 -7.23 -6.80 2.08
N SER A 7 -7.99 -7.88 1.91
CA SER A 7 -9.11 -7.97 0.96
C SER A 7 -10.33 -7.16 1.38
N GLN A 8 -10.56 -6.98 2.69
CA GLN A 8 -11.63 -6.12 3.22
C GLN A 8 -11.14 -4.68 3.49
N TRP A 9 -9.89 -4.37 3.17
CA TRP A 9 -9.37 -3.03 3.35
C TRP A 9 -10.07 -2.07 2.38
N GLY A 10 -10.67 -1.01 2.92
CA GLY A 10 -11.31 0.03 2.11
C GLY A 10 -10.28 0.80 1.28
N THR A 11 -10.75 1.63 0.34
CA THR A 11 -9.86 2.56 -0.35
C THR A 11 -9.19 3.46 0.69
N PRO A 12 -7.84 3.56 0.73
CA PRO A 12 -7.16 4.45 1.66
C PRO A 12 -7.64 5.89 1.45
N GLU A 13 -7.80 6.66 2.51
CA GLU A 13 -8.19 8.08 2.43
C GLU A 13 -7.07 9.02 2.88
N SER A 14 -5.94 8.46 3.34
CA SER A 14 -4.84 9.23 3.87
C SER A 14 -3.47 8.63 3.55
N VAL A 15 -2.45 9.48 3.52
CA VAL A 15 -1.03 9.07 3.37
C VAL A 15 -0.61 8.11 4.49
N ALA A 16 -1.17 8.26 5.69
CA ALA A 16 -0.89 7.38 6.83
C ALA A 16 -1.42 5.96 6.59
N GLU A 17 -2.64 5.82 6.06
CA GLU A 17 -3.22 4.52 5.71
C GLU A 17 -2.45 3.84 4.58
N ILE A 18 -2.02 4.59 3.57
CA ILE A 18 -1.19 4.06 2.48
C ILE A 18 0.13 3.50 3.04
N ARG A 19 0.79 4.23 3.95
CA ARG A 19 2.02 3.75 4.62
C ARG A 19 1.77 2.49 5.44
N ASN A 20 0.65 2.44 6.17
CA ASN A 20 0.27 1.27 6.96
C ASN A 20 0.04 0.04 6.06
N PHE A 21 -0.71 0.22 4.97
CA PHE A 21 -0.94 -0.82 3.96
C PHE A 21 0.37 -1.32 3.35
N LEU A 22 1.26 -0.42 2.92
CA LEU A 22 2.54 -0.79 2.34
C LEU A 22 3.43 -1.54 3.35
N GLY A 23 3.38 -1.18 4.64
CA GLY A 23 4.06 -1.92 5.71
C GLY A 23 3.55 -3.35 5.87
N LEU A 24 2.24 -3.52 5.86
CA LEU A 24 1.57 -4.83 5.95
C LEU A 24 1.84 -5.70 4.71
N ALA A 25 1.67 -5.13 3.52
CA ALA A 25 1.86 -5.80 2.24
C ALA A 25 3.34 -6.11 1.95
N GLY A 26 4.26 -5.35 2.55
CA GLY A 26 5.71 -5.54 2.41
C GLY A 26 6.19 -6.94 2.82
N TYR A 27 5.54 -7.58 3.81
CA TYR A 27 5.82 -8.97 4.19
C TYR A 27 5.53 -9.96 3.04
N TYR A 28 4.47 -9.69 2.27
CA TYR A 28 3.97 -10.57 1.22
C TYR A 28 4.59 -10.32 -0.15
N ARG A 29 5.45 -9.30 -0.31
CA ARG A 29 6.04 -8.90 -1.60
C ARG A 29 6.68 -10.04 -2.41
N ARG A 30 7.21 -11.07 -1.74
CA ARG A 30 7.88 -12.22 -2.36
C ARG A 30 6.92 -13.20 -3.04
N PHE A 31 5.63 -13.12 -2.70
CA PHE A 31 4.57 -13.99 -3.20
C PHE A 31 3.70 -13.30 -4.26
N ILE A 32 3.97 -12.02 -4.54
CA ILE A 32 3.18 -11.19 -5.45
C ILE A 32 4.09 -10.80 -6.61
N GLU A 33 3.86 -11.40 -7.77
CA GLU A 33 4.62 -11.06 -8.98
C GLU A 33 4.43 -9.58 -9.33
N GLY A 34 5.54 -8.89 -9.59
CA GLY A 34 5.49 -7.47 -9.94
C GLY A 34 5.09 -6.52 -8.78
N PHE A 35 5.12 -6.97 -7.52
CA PHE A 35 4.72 -6.16 -6.36
C PHE A 35 5.32 -4.75 -6.36
N SER A 36 6.62 -4.61 -6.67
CA SER A 36 7.29 -3.31 -6.72
C SER A 36 6.68 -2.34 -7.73
N LYS A 37 6.17 -2.83 -8.87
CA LYS A 37 5.50 -1.99 -9.87
C LYS A 37 4.13 -1.52 -9.38
N LEU A 38 3.38 -2.41 -8.70
CA LEU A 38 2.07 -2.07 -8.13
C LEU A 38 2.21 -1.08 -6.97
N ALA A 39 3.16 -1.32 -6.06
CA ALA A 39 3.43 -0.47 -4.91
C ALA A 39 4.04 0.90 -5.29
N LEU A 40 4.56 1.06 -6.51
CA LEU A 40 5.19 2.30 -6.96
C LEU A 40 4.21 3.48 -6.91
N LEU A 41 2.98 3.29 -7.42
CA LEU A 41 1.95 4.32 -7.43
C LEU A 41 1.62 4.78 -6.00
N LEU A 42 1.42 3.82 -5.09
CA LEU A 42 1.17 4.09 -3.68
C LEU A 42 2.36 4.79 -3.01
N THR A 43 3.59 4.40 -3.35
CA THR A 43 4.80 4.99 -2.77
C THR A 43 4.97 6.45 -3.19
N GLN A 44 4.56 6.82 -4.42
CA GLN A 44 4.58 8.22 -4.88
C GLN A 44 3.69 9.11 -4.01
N PHE A 45 2.49 8.65 -3.63
CA PHE A 45 1.57 9.37 -2.75
C PHE A 45 2.09 9.56 -1.32
N THR A 46 3.18 8.88 -0.92
CA THR A 46 3.76 9.01 0.43
C THR A 46 4.93 9.98 0.52
N ARG A 47 5.32 10.61 -0.59
CA ARG A 47 6.43 11.57 -0.65
C ARG A 47 6.02 12.92 -0.04
N LYS A 48 7.00 13.63 0.52
CA LYS A 48 6.79 14.83 1.35
C LYS A 48 6.13 16.02 0.62
N ASP A 49 6.13 16.00 -0.71
CA ASP A 49 5.62 17.07 -1.57
C ASP A 49 4.50 16.62 -2.54
N GLN A 50 3.95 15.41 -2.34
CA GLN A 50 2.89 14.89 -3.18
C GLN A 50 1.53 15.12 -2.50
N ALA A 51 0.68 15.95 -3.08
CA ALA A 51 -0.69 16.11 -2.60
C ALA A 51 -1.46 14.80 -2.79
N TYR A 52 -2.12 14.35 -1.72
CA TYR A 52 -3.20 13.37 -1.82
C TYR A 52 -4.42 14.11 -2.38
N VAL A 53 -4.70 13.94 -3.68
CA VAL A 53 -5.76 14.65 -4.41
C VAL A 53 -7.00 13.78 -4.49
#